data_AF-A0A260B0U5-F1
#
_entry.id   AF-A0A260B0U5-F1
#
_cell.length_a   1.000
_cell.length_b   1.000
_cell.length_c   1.000
_cell.angle_alpha   90.00
_cell.angle_beta   90.00
_cell.angle_gamma   90.00
#
_symmetry.space_group_name_H-M   'P 1'
#
loop_
_entity.id
_entity.type
_entity.pdbx_description
1 polymer ?
#
loop_
_entity_poly.entity_id
_entity_poly.type
_entity_poly.pdbx_seq_one_letter_code
_entity_poly.pdbx_strand_id
1 'polypeptide(L)'
;MMQSNRELQIDFDSLRESMDSSPEDTVFFVLSYGKDVRRWYVGDKKKKRWRSKVLRVVVLTAGTAGTVVPTISSIWGSIPLGIGYLLLATAALAYAVDKFFNLSASWIRDQLTIHKIESLTIAFIASLATAGQVAGESLERETLLKAIAYLQDLLALTVDETNSWADDFQSTQELLATHNFSTSFTGSPSRTDESNKLPNADR
;
A
#
# COMPACT_ATOMS: atom_id res chain seq x y z
N MET A 1 4.81 -18.71 0.57
CA MET A 1 5.11 -17.37 1.13
C MET A 1 6.04 -17.45 2.36
N MET A 2 6.08 -18.57 3.10
CA MET A 2 6.94 -18.73 4.30
C MET A 2 8.44 -19.03 4.05
N GLN A 3 8.85 -19.52 2.88
CA GLN A 3 10.28 -19.83 2.63
C GLN A 3 11.14 -18.61 2.28
N SER A 4 10.56 -17.56 1.67
CA SER A 4 11.30 -16.36 1.25
C SER A 4 11.66 -15.42 2.41
N ASN A 5 10.98 -15.52 3.56
CA ASN A 5 11.24 -14.65 4.70
C ASN A 5 12.54 -15.02 5.46
N ARG A 6 13.05 -16.25 5.24
CA ARG A 6 14.30 -16.73 5.84
C ARG A 6 15.54 -16.13 5.17
N GLU A 7 15.44 -15.66 3.94
CA GLU A 7 16.57 -15.09 3.17
C GLU A 7 16.84 -13.62 3.49
N LEU A 8 15.97 -12.95 4.26
CA LEU A 8 16.09 -11.53 4.59
C LEU A 8 16.37 -11.24 6.05
N GLN A 9 16.53 -12.26 6.88
CA GLN A 9 17.05 -12.03 8.22
C GLN A 9 18.53 -11.74 8.11
N ILE A 10 18.99 -10.69 8.80
CA ILE A 10 20.41 -10.45 8.98
C ILE A 10 20.98 -11.68 9.67
N ASP A 11 21.91 -12.36 9.00
CA ASP A 11 22.72 -13.39 9.62
C ASP A 11 23.76 -12.72 10.51
N PHE A 12 23.48 -12.67 11.81
CA PHE A 12 24.33 -12.02 12.79
C PHE A 12 25.68 -12.73 12.95
N ASP A 13 25.74 -14.04 12.69
CA ASP A 13 26.99 -14.79 12.76
C ASP A 13 27.88 -14.43 11.58
N SER A 14 27.32 -14.40 10.36
CA SER A 14 28.02 -13.90 9.16
C SER A 14 28.43 -12.43 9.28
N LEU A 15 27.57 -11.57 9.85
CA LEU A 15 27.91 -10.17 10.10
C LEU A 15 29.09 -10.06 11.07
N ARG A 16 29.06 -10.81 12.17
CA ARG A 16 30.15 -10.83 13.15
C ARG A 16 31.45 -11.32 12.53
N GLU A 17 31.41 -12.40 11.76
CA GLU A 17 32.59 -12.92 11.04
C GLU A 17 33.15 -11.88 10.07
N SER A 18 32.28 -11.14 9.37
CA SER A 18 32.71 -10.04 8.49
C SER A 18 33.33 -8.85 9.25
N MET A 19 32.91 -8.59 10.48
CA MET A 19 33.45 -7.53 11.33
C MET A 19 34.80 -7.90 11.95
N ASP A 20 35.00 -9.18 12.28
CA ASP A 20 36.24 -9.69 12.86
C ASP A 20 37.35 -9.90 11.81
N SER A 21 36.99 -9.98 10.51
CA SER A 21 37.93 -10.23 9.40
C SER A 21 38.52 -8.95 8.82
N SER A 22 37.69 -8.08 8.21
CA SER A 22 38.14 -6.86 7.56
C SER A 22 37.00 -5.83 7.41
N PRO A 23 37.29 -4.52 7.53
CA PRO A 23 36.32 -3.47 7.22
C PRO A 23 35.75 -3.57 5.79
N GLU A 24 36.55 -4.02 4.83
CA GLU A 24 36.12 -4.21 3.44
C GLU A 24 35.07 -5.32 3.33
N ASP A 25 35.28 -6.44 4.03
CA ASP A 25 34.37 -7.58 4.05
C ASP A 25 33.03 -7.20 4.69
N THR A 26 33.06 -6.41 5.78
CA THR A 26 31.85 -5.84 6.39
C THR A 26 31.09 -4.96 5.40
N VAL A 27 31.78 -4.06 4.68
CA VAL A 27 31.16 -3.19 3.67
C VAL A 27 30.52 -4.02 2.56
N PHE A 28 31.22 -5.05 2.06
CA PHE A 28 30.69 -5.95 1.05
C PHE A 28 29.45 -6.70 1.52
N PHE A 29 29.46 -7.23 2.75
CA PHE A 29 28.32 -7.90 3.36
C PHE A 29 27.11 -6.96 3.49
N VAL A 30 27.33 -5.74 3.99
CA VAL A 30 26.24 -4.77 4.19
C VAL A 30 25.64 -4.32 2.85
N LEU A 31 26.47 -4.10 1.83
CA LEU A 31 26.00 -3.75 0.49
C LEU A 31 25.29 -4.90 -0.23
N SER A 32 25.75 -6.15 -0.05
CA SER A 32 25.08 -7.32 -0.63
C SER A 32 23.71 -7.52 0.03
N TYR A 33 23.64 -7.43 1.36
CA TYR A 33 22.39 -7.49 2.11
C TYR A 33 21.39 -6.42 1.64
N GLY A 34 21.81 -5.15 1.55
CA GLY A 34 20.96 -4.07 1.06
C GLY A 34 20.44 -4.30 -0.38
N LYS A 35 21.27 -4.86 -1.26
CA LYS A 35 20.85 -5.24 -2.62
C LYS A 35 19.82 -6.36 -2.63
N ASP A 36 19.97 -7.35 -1.76
CA ASP A 36 19.05 -8.47 -1.66
C ASP A 36 17.71 -8.04 -1.05
N VAL A 37 17.72 -7.17 -0.02
CA VAL A 37 16.53 -6.47 0.49
C VAL A 37 15.79 -5.76 -0.63
N ARG A 38 16.49 -4.96 -1.43
CA ARG A 38 15.89 -4.27 -2.57
C ARG A 38 15.34 -5.26 -3.61
N ARG A 39 16.09 -6.30 -3.97
CA ARG A 39 15.68 -7.28 -4.98
C ARG A 39 14.41 -8.00 -4.55
N TRP A 40 14.33 -8.38 -3.28
CA TRP A 40 13.13 -8.96 -2.70
C TRP A 40 11.94 -7.99 -2.73
N TYR A 41 12.14 -6.75 -2.28
CA TYR A 41 11.12 -5.70 -2.33
C TYR A 41 10.59 -5.46 -3.75
N VAL A 42 11.46 -5.48 -4.76
CA VAL A 42 11.04 -5.33 -6.16
C VAL A 42 10.33 -6.60 -6.68
N GLY A 43 10.80 -7.78 -6.28
CA GLY A 43 10.31 -9.08 -6.73
C GLY A 43 8.90 -9.40 -6.25
N ASP A 44 8.64 -9.26 -4.94
CA ASP A 44 7.33 -9.56 -4.34
C ASP A 44 6.23 -8.64 -4.90
N LYS A 45 6.57 -7.38 -5.17
CA LYS A 45 5.58 -6.34 -5.48
C LYS A 45 5.17 -6.30 -6.97
N LYS A 46 5.81 -7.07 -7.86
CA LYS A 46 5.38 -7.21 -9.28
C LYS A 46 3.95 -7.75 -9.42
N LYS A 47 3.58 -8.74 -8.59
CA LYS A 47 2.24 -9.35 -8.60
C LYS A 47 1.18 -8.37 -8.07
N LYS A 48 1.52 -7.55 -7.07
CA LYS A 48 0.65 -6.49 -6.53
C LYS A 48 0.43 -5.38 -7.55
N ARG A 49 1.49 -4.94 -8.24
CA ARG A 49 1.43 -3.95 -9.33
C ARG A 49 0.47 -4.35 -10.46
N TRP A 50 0.50 -5.62 -10.86
CA TRP A 50 -0.38 -6.11 -11.93
C TRP A 50 -1.85 -6.05 -11.50
N ARG A 51 -2.15 -6.48 -10.26
CA ARG A 51 -3.51 -6.44 -9.71
C ARG A 51 -4.08 -5.01 -9.64
N SER A 52 -3.33 -4.03 -9.12
CA SER A 52 -3.80 -2.64 -9.05
C SER A 52 -4.03 -2.03 -10.45
N LYS A 53 -3.18 -2.37 -11.43
CA LYS A 53 -3.33 -1.89 -12.81
C LYS A 53 -4.56 -2.49 -13.51
N VAL A 54 -4.78 -3.80 -13.37
CA VAL A 54 -5.95 -4.47 -13.94
C VAL A 54 -7.22 -3.87 -13.36
N LEU A 55 -7.26 -3.64 -12.04
CA LEU A 55 -8.44 -3.09 -11.39
C LEU A 55 -8.77 -1.68 -11.89
N ARG A 56 -7.77 -0.80 -12.02
CA ARG A 56 -7.96 0.55 -12.59
C ARG A 56 -8.45 0.50 -14.04
N VAL A 57 -7.91 -0.39 -14.86
CA VAL A 57 -8.37 -0.57 -16.24
C VAL A 57 -9.82 -1.05 -16.26
N VAL A 58 -10.19 -2.01 -15.41
CA VAL A 58 -11.57 -2.50 -15.30
C VAL A 58 -12.53 -1.39 -14.87
N VAL A 59 -12.19 -0.59 -13.85
CA VAL A 59 -13.02 0.53 -13.41
C VAL A 59 -13.22 1.54 -14.54
N LEU A 60 -12.14 1.91 -15.24
CA LEU A 60 -12.21 2.90 -16.31
C LEU A 60 -13.01 2.38 -17.51
N THR A 61 -12.71 1.16 -17.99
CA THR A 61 -13.38 0.61 -19.17
C THR A 61 -14.83 0.26 -18.88
N ALA A 62 -15.13 -0.37 -17.75
CA ALA A 62 -16.50 -0.71 -17.37
C ALA A 62 -17.31 0.54 -16.98
N GLY A 63 -16.70 1.53 -16.34
CA GLY A 63 -17.36 2.80 -15.99
C GLY A 63 -17.68 3.64 -17.22
N THR A 64 -16.73 3.77 -18.14
CA THR A 64 -16.95 4.50 -19.40
C THR A 64 -17.93 3.76 -20.30
N ALA A 65 -17.80 2.44 -20.49
CA ALA A 65 -18.76 1.68 -21.28
C ALA A 65 -20.15 1.66 -20.62
N GLY A 66 -20.23 1.59 -19.30
CA GLY A 66 -21.48 1.61 -18.55
C GLY A 66 -22.26 2.92 -18.63
N THR A 67 -21.58 4.04 -18.90
CA THR A 67 -22.24 5.34 -19.15
C THR A 67 -22.52 5.56 -20.64
N VAL A 68 -21.61 5.18 -21.53
CA VAL A 68 -21.76 5.38 -22.98
C VAL A 68 -22.81 4.46 -23.60
N VAL A 69 -22.89 3.20 -23.17
CA VAL A 69 -23.84 2.20 -23.74
C VAL A 69 -25.31 2.59 -23.54
N PRO A 70 -25.78 2.99 -22.33
CA PRO A 70 -27.15 3.49 -22.16
C PRO A 70 -27.44 4.72 -23.00
N THR A 71 -26.46 5.62 -23.15
CA THR A 71 -26.62 6.88 -23.89
C THR A 71 -26.80 6.62 -25.38
N ILE A 72 -26.00 5.73 -25.98
CA ILE A 72 -26.16 5.34 -27.39
C ILE A 72 -27.41 4.49 -27.60
N SER A 73 -27.71 3.57 -26.67
CA SER A 73 -28.95 2.78 -26.66
C SER A 73 -30.20 3.67 -26.72
N SER A 74 -30.21 4.77 -25.96
CA SER A 74 -31.34 5.72 -25.93
C SER A 74 -31.56 6.47 -27.26
N ILE A 75 -30.52 6.59 -28.09
CA ILE A 75 -30.57 7.31 -29.37
C ILE A 75 -30.87 6.35 -30.54
N TRP A 76 -30.33 5.13 -30.49
CA TRP A 76 -30.36 4.19 -31.63
C TRP A 76 -31.26 2.96 -31.43
N GLY A 77 -31.78 2.71 -30.23
CA GLY A 77 -32.80 1.69 -29.92
C GLY A 77 -32.33 0.22 -29.96
N SER A 78 -31.12 -0.06 -30.43
CA SER A 78 -30.69 -1.43 -30.78
C SER A 78 -29.94 -2.20 -29.70
N ILE A 79 -29.62 -1.59 -28.55
CA ILE A 79 -28.78 -2.20 -27.50
C ILE A 79 -29.58 -2.37 -26.20
N PRO A 80 -29.60 -3.57 -25.59
CA PRO A 80 -30.28 -3.80 -24.30
C PRO A 80 -29.67 -2.94 -23.18
N LEU A 81 -30.49 -2.09 -22.56
CA LEU A 81 -30.10 -1.20 -21.44
C LEU A 81 -29.44 -1.94 -20.27
N GLY A 82 -29.82 -3.20 -20.04
CA GLY A 82 -29.28 -4.03 -18.94
C GLY A 82 -27.76 -4.25 -18.98
N ILE A 83 -27.16 -4.24 -20.16
CA ILE A 83 -25.69 -4.39 -20.30
C ILE A 83 -24.98 -3.15 -19.74
N GLY A 84 -25.52 -1.95 -19.96
CA GLY A 84 -24.97 -0.71 -19.43
C GLY A 84 -24.97 -0.68 -17.90
N TYR A 85 -26.07 -1.10 -17.27
CA TYR A 85 -26.14 -1.21 -15.81
C TYR A 85 -25.20 -2.27 -15.25
N LEU A 86 -25.01 -3.40 -15.95
CA LEU A 86 -24.05 -4.44 -15.54
C LEU A 86 -22.61 -3.94 -15.59
N LEU A 87 -22.25 -3.18 -16.64
CA LEU A 87 -20.95 -2.52 -16.76
C LEU A 87 -20.74 -1.50 -15.62
N LEU A 88 -21.77 -0.71 -15.30
CA LEU A 88 -21.72 0.27 -14.21
C LEU A 88 -21.57 -0.41 -12.84
N ALA A 89 -22.31 -1.48 -12.59
CA ALA A 89 -22.20 -2.28 -11.36
C ALA A 89 -20.82 -2.92 -11.22
N THR A 90 -20.26 -3.43 -12.32
CA THR A 90 -18.90 -3.99 -12.36
C THR A 90 -17.86 -2.93 -12.06
N ALA A 91 -18.00 -1.71 -12.60
CA ALA A 91 -17.11 -0.60 -12.32
C ALA A 91 -17.17 -0.17 -10.84
N ALA A 92 -18.38 -0.06 -10.29
CA ALA A 92 -18.59 0.27 -8.88
C ALA A 92 -18.00 -0.78 -7.95
N LEU A 93 -18.17 -2.07 -8.27
CA LEU A 93 -17.60 -3.17 -7.52
C LEU A 93 -16.06 -3.16 -7.58
N ALA A 94 -15.49 -2.97 -8.76
CA ALA A 94 -14.03 -2.88 -8.93
C ALA A 94 -13.44 -1.67 -8.19
N TYR A 95 -14.15 -0.53 -8.17
CA TYR A 95 -13.75 0.65 -7.40
C TYR A 95 -13.84 0.40 -5.89
N ALA A 96 -14.91 -0.24 -5.42
CA ALA A 96 -15.05 -0.63 -4.02
C ALA A 96 -13.91 -1.56 -3.60
N VAL A 97 -13.57 -2.56 -4.42
CA VAL A 97 -12.43 -3.46 -4.18
C VAL A 97 -11.11 -2.67 -4.12
N ASP A 98 -10.84 -1.71 -5.02
CA ASP A 98 -9.59 -0.91 -4.95
C ASP A 98 -9.49 -0.15 -3.62
N LYS A 99 -10.62 0.43 -3.18
CA LYS A 99 -10.72 1.24 -1.97
C LYS A 99 -10.64 0.40 -0.69
N PHE A 100 -11.35 -0.72 -0.63
CA PHE A 100 -11.35 -1.62 0.54
C PHE A 100 -9.99 -2.28 0.75
N PHE A 101 -9.32 -2.71 -0.31
CA PHE A 101 -8.02 -3.35 -0.22
C PHE A 101 -6.85 -2.35 -0.29
N ASN A 102 -7.16 -1.06 -0.48
CA ASN A 102 -6.21 0.06 -0.60
C ASN A 102 -5.02 -0.25 -1.54
N LEU A 103 -5.27 -1.01 -2.61
CA LEU A 103 -4.25 -1.63 -3.46
C LEU A 103 -3.41 -0.60 -4.20
N SER A 104 -4.02 0.55 -4.50
CA SER A 104 -3.38 1.67 -5.16
C SER A 104 -2.48 2.48 -4.22
N ALA A 105 -2.93 2.75 -2.99
CA ALA A 105 -2.15 3.47 -1.98
C ALA A 105 -0.98 2.62 -1.47
N SER A 106 -1.22 1.32 -1.21
CA SER A 106 -0.16 0.39 -0.82
C SER A 106 0.97 0.34 -1.85
N TRP A 107 0.64 0.37 -3.14
CA TRP A 107 1.67 0.38 -4.20
C TRP A 107 2.53 1.65 -4.18
N ILE A 108 1.93 2.82 -3.99
CA ILE A 108 2.68 4.08 -3.92
C ILE A 108 3.62 4.05 -2.71
N ARG A 109 3.13 3.60 -1.55
CA ARG A 109 3.96 3.41 -0.36
C ARG A 109 5.12 2.45 -0.60
N ASP A 110 4.86 1.32 -1.27
CA ASP A 110 5.89 0.35 -1.62
C ASP A 110 6.98 0.96 -2.53
N GLN A 111 6.60 1.82 -3.50
CA GLN A 111 7.57 2.52 -4.34
C GLN A 111 8.40 3.52 -3.54
N LEU A 112 7.78 4.24 -2.59
CA LEU A 112 8.50 5.15 -1.71
C LEU A 112 9.53 4.40 -0.86
N THR A 113 9.20 3.21 -0.34
CA THR A 113 10.17 2.37 0.38
C THR A 113 11.34 1.98 -0.51
N ILE A 114 11.11 1.56 -1.76
CA ILE A 114 12.19 1.23 -2.70
C ILE A 114 13.12 2.44 -2.93
N HIS A 115 12.55 3.62 -3.15
CA HIS A 115 13.34 4.83 -3.33
C HIS A 115 14.11 5.24 -2.07
N LYS A 116 13.54 5.02 -0.88
CA LYS A 116 14.24 5.22 0.40
C LYS A 116 15.44 4.28 0.53
N ILE A 117 15.27 2.98 0.21
CA ILE A 117 16.39 2.01 0.22
C ILE A 117 17.49 2.44 -0.75
N GLU A 118 17.12 2.87 -1.97
CA GLU A 118 18.08 3.40 -2.96
C GLU A 118 18.81 4.63 -2.44
N SER A 119 18.09 5.58 -1.86
CA SER A 119 18.67 6.79 -1.26
C SER A 119 19.64 6.48 -0.13
N LEU A 120 19.29 5.57 0.79
CA LEU A 120 20.17 5.14 1.87
C LEU A 120 21.44 4.48 1.33
N THR A 121 21.30 3.63 0.30
CA THR A 121 22.44 2.92 -0.29
C THR A 121 23.39 3.90 -0.97
N ILE A 122 22.86 4.89 -1.69
CA ILE A 122 23.66 5.95 -2.32
C ILE A 122 24.36 6.79 -1.25
N ALA A 123 23.65 7.18 -0.18
CA ALA A 123 24.23 7.95 0.92
C ALA A 123 25.37 7.20 1.60
N PHE A 124 25.21 5.89 1.84
CA PHE A 124 26.25 5.05 2.39
C PHE A 124 27.47 4.95 1.47
N ILE A 125 27.28 4.66 0.17
CA ILE A 125 28.38 4.61 -0.81
C ILE A 125 29.11 5.96 -0.88
N ALA A 126 28.38 7.07 -0.90
CA ALA A 126 28.97 8.40 -0.88
C ALA A 126 29.80 8.63 0.40
N SER A 127 29.32 8.15 1.56
CA SER A 127 30.03 8.27 2.83
C SER A 127 31.32 7.45 2.90
N LEU A 128 31.42 6.35 2.13
CA LEU A 128 32.65 5.56 1.98
C LEU A 128 33.64 6.25 1.06
N ALA A 129 33.16 6.83 -0.05
CA ALA A 129 33.99 7.55 -1.01
C ALA A 129 34.67 8.78 -0.38
N THR A 130 33.99 9.46 0.55
CA THR A 130 34.58 10.58 1.31
C THR A 130 35.49 10.11 2.44
N ALA A 131 35.17 8.97 3.07
CA ALA A 131 35.99 8.41 4.14
C ALA A 131 37.39 8.03 3.64
N GLY A 132 37.52 7.42 2.46
CA GLY A 132 38.81 7.01 1.88
C GLY A 132 39.84 8.14 1.64
N GLN A 133 39.49 9.40 1.89
CA GLN A 133 40.41 10.54 1.89
C GLN A 133 41.20 10.72 3.20
N VAL A 134 40.85 9.98 4.27
CA VAL A 134 41.48 10.06 5.59
C VAL A 134 42.12 8.70 5.91
N ALA A 135 43.45 8.61 6.00
CA ALA A 135 44.14 7.33 6.27
C ALA A 135 44.30 7.03 7.77
N GLY A 136 44.14 5.77 8.17
CA GLY A 136 44.50 5.24 9.50
C GLY A 136 43.41 4.45 10.22
N GLU A 137 43.72 3.93 11.40
CA GLU A 137 42.82 3.11 12.25
C GLU A 137 41.48 3.81 12.60
N SER A 138 41.47 5.15 12.64
CA SER A 138 40.24 5.94 12.80
C SER A 138 39.26 5.77 11.64
N LEU A 139 39.78 5.56 10.42
CA LEU A 139 38.98 5.34 9.21
C LEU A 139 38.21 4.03 9.29
N GLU A 140 38.87 2.97 9.74
CA GLU A 140 38.29 1.63 9.83
C GLU A 140 37.12 1.63 10.82
N ARG A 141 37.32 2.27 11.98
CA ARG A 141 36.26 2.42 12.99
C ARG A 141 35.08 3.24 12.48
N GLU A 142 35.33 4.35 11.79
CA GLU A 142 34.26 5.18 11.21
C GLU A 142 33.48 4.43 10.13
N THR A 143 34.18 3.63 9.31
CA THR A 143 33.59 2.80 8.26
C THR A 143 32.64 1.74 8.85
N LEU A 144 33.07 1.05 9.90
CA LEU A 144 32.23 0.07 10.62
C LEU A 144 30.99 0.74 11.23
N LEU A 145 31.14 1.91 11.85
CA LEU A 145 30.01 2.66 12.43
C LEU A 145 28.99 3.07 11.35
N LYS A 146 29.45 3.54 10.19
CA LYS A 146 28.58 3.88 9.05
C LYS A 146 27.86 2.64 8.52
N ALA A 147 28.52 1.49 8.47
CA ALA A 147 27.93 0.25 8.02
C ALA A 147 26.80 -0.22 8.97
N ILE A 148 27.02 -0.13 10.28
CA ILE A 148 26.00 -0.41 11.30
C ILE A 148 24.83 0.58 11.20
N ALA A 149 25.11 1.88 11.05
CA ALA A 149 24.07 2.89 10.90
C ALA A 149 23.18 2.63 9.68
N TYR A 150 23.78 2.26 8.54
CA TYR A 150 23.02 1.87 7.35
C TYR A 150 22.12 0.65 7.58
N LEU A 151 22.60 -0.39 8.27
CA LEU A 151 21.77 -1.55 8.63
C LEU A 151 20.62 -1.16 9.56
N GLN A 152 20.87 -0.29 10.54
CA GLN A 152 19.85 0.24 11.44
C GLN A 152 18.78 1.02 10.67
N ASP A 153 19.18 1.87 9.72
CA ASP A 153 18.26 2.63 8.87
C ASP A 153 17.41 1.70 7.99
N LEU A 154 17.99 0.64 7.43
CA LEU A 154 17.23 -0.37 6.67
C LEU A 154 16.21 -1.12 7.53
N LEU A 155 16.58 -1.48 8.77
CA LEU A 155 15.67 -2.12 9.72
C LEU A 155 14.55 -1.16 10.15
N ALA A 156 14.91 0.09 10.47
CA ALA A 156 13.95 1.14 10.84
C ALA A 156 12.91 1.35 9.73
N LEU A 157 13.34 1.34 8.47
CA LEU A 157 12.42 1.45 7.33
C LEU A 157 11.39 0.31 7.27
N THR A 158 11.79 -0.91 7.65
CA THR A 158 10.88 -2.07 7.70
C THR A 158 9.88 -1.95 8.85
N VAL A 159 10.34 -1.44 10.00
CA VAL A 159 9.48 -1.16 11.16
C VAL A 159 8.48 -0.04 10.85
N ASP A 160 8.93 1.05 10.23
CA ASP A 160 8.08 2.15 9.80
C ASP A 160 7.00 1.69 8.81
N GLU A 161 7.35 0.84 7.84
CA GLU A 161 6.37 0.25 6.94
C GLU A 161 5.34 -0.58 7.72
N THR A 162 5.80 -1.40 8.67
CA THR A 162 4.92 -2.23 9.49
C THR A 162 3.96 -1.39 10.34
N ASN A 163 4.45 -0.33 10.98
CA ASN A 163 3.64 0.60 11.76
C ASN A 163 2.61 1.30 10.87
N SER A 164 3.03 1.78 9.71
CA SER A 164 2.12 2.39 8.74
C SER A 164 1.03 1.42 8.25
N TRP A 165 1.33 0.12 8.14
CA TRP A 165 0.32 -0.90 7.82
C TRP A 165 -0.63 -1.15 8.99
N ALA A 166 -0.14 -1.12 10.23
CA ALA A 166 -0.98 -1.24 11.42
C ALA A 166 -1.95 -0.06 11.55
N ASP A 167 -1.49 1.17 11.29
CA ASP A 167 -2.31 2.39 11.34
C ASP A 167 -3.39 2.38 10.24
N ASP A 168 -3.04 1.98 9.01
CA ASP A 168 -4.02 1.80 7.93
C ASP A 168 -5.09 0.76 8.30
N PHE A 169 -4.67 -0.33 8.95
CA PHE A 169 -5.59 -1.37 9.38
C PHE A 169 -6.54 -0.86 10.45
N GLN A 170 -6.02 -0.18 11.48
CA GLN A 170 -6.83 0.40 12.56
C GLN A 170 -7.83 1.44 12.04
N SER A 171 -7.38 2.39 11.21
CA SER A 171 -8.25 3.40 10.62
C SER A 171 -9.37 2.80 9.75
N THR A 172 -9.08 1.71 9.02
CA THR A 172 -10.10 0.98 8.26
C THR A 172 -11.15 0.35 9.18
N GLN A 173 -10.74 -0.23 10.31
CA GLN A 173 -11.67 -0.78 11.31
C GLN A 173 -12.56 0.30 11.93
N GLU A 174 -11.99 1.48 12.25
CA GLU A 174 -12.74 2.61 12.81
C GLU A 174 -13.78 3.17 11.84
N LEU A 175 -13.42 3.30 10.55
CA LEU A 175 -14.36 3.74 9.51
C LEU A 175 -15.53 2.75 9.38
N LEU A 176 -15.24 1.44 9.40
CA LEU A 176 -16.26 0.39 9.34
C LEU A 176 -17.19 0.42 10.55
N ALA A 177 -16.64 0.61 11.76
CA ALA A 177 -17.43 0.74 12.98
C ALA A 177 -18.37 1.95 12.93
N THR A 178 -17.88 3.09 12.44
CA THR A 178 -18.65 4.34 12.32
C THR A 178 -19.77 4.23 11.28
N HIS A 179 -19.53 3.56 10.16
CA HIS A 179 -20.54 3.36 9.10
C HIS A 179 -21.64 2.34 9.51
N ASN A 180 -21.29 1.30 10.27
CA ASN A 180 -22.27 0.36 10.83
C ASN A 180 -23.17 1.00 11.90
N PHE A 181 -22.66 2.00 12.64
CA PHE A 181 -23.47 2.74 13.61
C PHE A 181 -24.50 3.67 12.94
N SER A 182 -24.20 4.21 11.76
CA SER A 182 -25.11 5.14 11.06
C SER A 182 -26.28 4.45 10.34
N THR A 183 -26.17 3.16 10.05
CA THR A 183 -27.22 2.37 9.37
C THR A 183 -28.30 1.84 10.32
N SER A 184 -28.14 2.04 11.63
CA SER A 184 -29.09 1.58 12.66
C SER A 184 -30.04 2.67 13.21
N PHE A 185 -30.03 3.90 12.67
CA PHE A 185 -30.88 5.00 13.20
C PHE A 185 -32.12 5.37 12.35
N THR A 186 -32.36 4.75 11.19
CA THR A 186 -33.58 5.02 10.41
C THR A 186 -34.63 3.94 10.62
N GLY A 187 -35.42 4.06 11.68
CA GLY A 187 -36.54 3.16 11.92
C GLY A 187 -37.44 3.56 13.08
N SER A 188 -38.32 4.55 12.88
CA SER A 188 -39.75 4.38 13.16
C SER A 188 -40.58 5.53 12.58
N PRO A 189 -41.34 5.32 11.49
CA PRO A 189 -42.45 6.21 11.14
C PRO A 189 -43.64 5.82 12.03
N SER A 190 -43.96 6.64 13.03
CA SER A 190 -45.22 6.54 13.75
C SER A 190 -46.36 6.96 12.81
N ARG A 191 -46.93 5.97 12.11
CA ARG A 191 -48.17 6.04 11.34
C ARG A 191 -49.36 5.83 12.29
N THR A 192 -50.46 6.50 11.93
CA THR A 192 -51.87 6.41 12.38
C THR A 192 -52.28 7.25 13.59
N ASP A 193 -52.98 8.35 13.33
CA ASP A 193 -54.43 8.38 13.63
C ASP A 193 -55.15 9.32 12.65
N GLU A 194 -55.64 8.73 11.55
CA GLU A 194 -56.53 9.37 10.59
C GLU A 194 -57.90 8.72 10.76
N SER A 195 -58.56 8.98 11.91
CA SER A 195 -59.91 8.46 12.15
C SER A 195 -60.75 9.27 13.16
N ASN A 196 -60.96 10.58 12.96
CA ASN A 196 -62.27 11.15 13.37
C ASN A 196 -62.64 12.53 12.81
N LYS A 197 -63.88 12.57 12.29
CA LYS A 197 -64.81 13.71 12.09
C LYS A 197 -64.64 14.64 10.88
N LEU A 198 -65.43 14.33 9.83
CA LEU A 198 -66.30 15.31 9.15
C LEU A 198 -67.69 15.33 9.86
N PRO A 199 -68.62 16.22 9.50
CA PRO A 199 -68.58 17.68 9.51
C PRO A 199 -69.65 18.24 10.48
N ASN A 200 -69.61 19.51 10.87
CA ASN A 200 -70.84 20.16 11.34
C ASN A 200 -70.96 21.60 10.84
N ALA A 201 -72.13 21.86 10.29
CA ALA A 201 -72.61 23.14 9.79
C ALA A 201 -72.92 24.10 10.95
N ASP A 202 -73.24 25.34 10.56
CA ASP A 202 -73.82 26.45 11.33
C ASP A 202 -72.84 27.42 12.04
N ARG A 203 -72.48 28.51 11.34
CA ARG A 203 -73.07 29.87 11.54
C ARG A 203 -72.35 30.93 10.70
#